data_AF-A0AAU4DXR5-F1
#
_entry.id   AF-A0AAU4DXR5-F1
#
_cell.length_a   1.000
_cell.length_b   1.000
_cell.length_c   1.000
_cell.angle_alpha   90.00
_cell.angle_beta   90.00
_cell.angle_gamma   90.00
#
_symmetry.space_group_name_H-M   'P 1'
#
loop_
_entity.id
_entity.type
_entity.pdbx_description
1 polymer ?
#
loop_
_entity_poly.entity_id
_entity_poly.type
_entity_poly.pdbx_seq_one_letter_code
_entity_poly.pdbx_strand_id
1 'polypeptide(L)'
;MDLFDMDEAELAARLQDAFASMTPERSPRAQALHLAAALSGRAAARDRDGQAWTVRVADDGTVNATAADGTVVMGWAAVHQAVPEVLAPFETGTLHRPLVSGAGNEMTVDARTKPTFPFPDDDDLEAAFDHDPRHLADLTAAIADLRRQSEAASVPDRVEQAAVQLRADAPQVPTLALREQEQMWCNAVSCGWVRTDAIVEAADPVWGIINRSGYERSSSWIPRAATELLAEPPSDLPAFLRHHLLNNEGPVDLIAIAGPEGPVYNINSGGAHRTHLFRILGLPWLFATQTALITPWEMTRNIKEADHWQGLIDHGLLHGTVNRRTYVATLHISHCPAPWMLAGPQIAAAYNTAYERAYPGALGRLGVPPHALTDATAWEAWLLTPAAQAAPPARGLRRLLNLLPRAGRDATPRP
;
A
#
# COMPACT_ATOMS: atom_id res chain seq x y z
N MET A 1 2.39 -18.28 46.00
CA MET A 1 0.95 -17.99 45.94
C MET A 1 0.45 -18.72 44.73
N ASP A 2 -0.47 -19.66 44.93
CA ASP A 2 -0.99 -20.49 43.85
C ASP A 2 -1.82 -19.62 42.89
N LEU A 3 -1.73 -19.88 41.59
CA LEU A 3 -2.41 -19.10 40.54
C LEU A 3 -3.95 -19.21 40.68
N PHE A 4 -4.41 -20.25 41.35
CA PHE A 4 -5.82 -20.53 41.63
C PHE A 4 -6.37 -19.79 42.85
N ASP A 5 -5.53 -19.14 43.66
CA ASP A 5 -5.94 -18.38 44.85
C ASP A 5 -6.00 -16.86 44.60
N MET A 6 -5.67 -16.41 43.39
CA MET A 6 -5.68 -14.99 43.03
C MET A 6 -7.08 -14.51 42.66
N ASP A 7 -7.45 -13.30 43.08
CA ASP A 7 -8.66 -12.66 42.58
C ASP A 7 -8.50 -12.25 41.10
N GLU A 8 -9.64 -12.06 40.42
CA GLU A 8 -9.70 -11.79 39.00
C GLU A 8 -8.96 -10.50 38.58
N ALA A 9 -8.95 -9.48 39.44
CA ALA A 9 -8.27 -8.22 39.17
C ALA A 9 -6.75 -8.36 39.31
N GLU A 10 -6.28 -9.11 40.31
CA GLU A 10 -4.87 -9.40 40.52
C GLU A 10 -4.33 -10.34 39.43
N LEU A 11 -5.12 -11.32 39.00
CA LEU A 11 -4.78 -12.20 37.89
C LEU A 11 -4.70 -11.43 36.57
N ALA A 12 -5.67 -10.54 36.31
CA ALA A 12 -5.63 -9.67 35.13
C ALA A 12 -4.42 -8.73 35.14
N ALA A 13 -4.08 -8.13 36.28
CA ALA A 13 -2.91 -7.28 36.42
C ALA A 13 -1.60 -8.06 36.21
N ARG A 14 -1.49 -9.29 36.75
CA ARG A 14 -0.30 -10.12 36.55
C ARG A 14 -0.20 -10.69 35.14
N LEU A 15 -1.32 -11.00 34.49
CA LEU A 15 -1.31 -11.36 33.07
C LEU A 15 -0.89 -10.17 32.23
N GLN A 16 -1.38 -8.96 32.51
CA GLN A 16 -0.98 -7.73 31.85
C GLN A 16 0.53 -7.46 32.04
N ASP A 17 1.05 -7.61 33.26
CA ASP A 17 2.49 -7.49 33.57
C ASP A 17 3.31 -8.60 32.91
N ALA A 18 2.81 -9.85 32.89
CA ALA A 18 3.48 -10.96 32.21
C ALA A 18 3.53 -10.72 30.69
N PHE A 19 2.42 -10.27 30.08
CA PHE A 19 2.34 -9.85 28.69
C PHE A 19 3.25 -8.66 28.39
N ALA A 20 3.36 -7.69 29.30
CA ALA A 20 4.26 -6.55 29.17
C ALA A 20 5.74 -6.93 29.36
N SER A 21 6.01 -7.99 30.15
CA SER A 21 7.37 -8.52 30.42
C SER A 21 7.84 -9.54 29.37
N MET A 22 6.92 -10.11 28.60
CA MET A 22 7.22 -10.91 27.42
C MET A 22 7.71 -9.96 26.32
N THR A 23 9.01 -9.67 26.32
CA THR A 23 9.58 -8.92 25.20
C THR A 23 9.33 -9.71 23.91
N PRO A 24 8.86 -9.05 22.83
CA PRO A 24 8.67 -9.66 21.51
C PRO A 24 9.87 -10.53 21.11
N GLU A 25 11.07 -10.12 21.49
CA GLU A 25 12.36 -10.77 21.23
C GLU A 25 12.50 -12.23 21.71
N ARG A 26 11.65 -12.74 22.63
CA ARG A 26 11.86 -14.04 23.30
C ARG A 26 10.84 -15.14 23.00
N SER A 27 9.72 -14.86 22.33
CA SER A 27 8.73 -15.89 22.01
C SER A 27 7.86 -15.53 20.80
N PRO A 28 7.89 -16.32 19.72
CA PRO A 28 7.01 -16.12 18.56
C PRO A 28 5.51 -16.08 18.92
N ARG A 29 5.10 -16.84 19.93
CA ARG A 29 3.70 -16.83 20.42
C ARG A 29 3.34 -15.52 21.13
N ALA A 30 4.28 -14.93 21.87
CA ALA A 30 4.09 -13.61 22.48
C ALA A 30 3.91 -12.53 21.43
N GLN A 31 4.77 -12.56 20.41
CA GLN A 31 4.72 -11.65 19.27
C GLN A 31 3.38 -11.76 18.53
N ALA A 32 2.93 -12.98 18.25
CA ALA A 32 1.66 -13.23 17.59
C ALA A 32 0.46 -12.67 18.38
N LEU A 33 0.43 -12.85 19.71
CA LEU A 33 -0.65 -12.31 20.55
C LEU A 33 -0.62 -10.78 20.61
N HIS A 34 0.55 -10.19 20.76
CA HIS A 34 0.71 -8.74 20.75
C HIS A 34 0.28 -8.13 19.41
N LEU A 35 0.71 -8.75 18.31
CA LEU A 35 0.32 -8.39 16.96
C LEU A 35 -1.19 -8.52 16.76
N ALA A 36 -1.82 -9.63 17.15
CA ALA A 36 -3.26 -9.83 17.02
C ALA A 36 -4.07 -8.74 17.76
N ALA A 37 -3.61 -8.35 18.95
CA ALA A 37 -4.22 -7.25 19.71
C ALA A 37 -4.06 -5.90 19.00
N ALA A 38 -2.86 -5.59 18.49
CA ALA A 38 -2.58 -4.36 17.75
C ALA A 38 -3.42 -4.26 16.45
N LEU A 39 -3.50 -5.35 15.69
CA LEU A 39 -4.21 -5.42 14.41
C LEU A 39 -5.72 -5.27 14.54
N SER A 40 -6.29 -5.74 15.66
CA SER A 40 -7.72 -5.54 15.96
C SER A 40 -8.08 -4.06 16.06
N GLY A 41 -7.16 -3.23 16.54
CA GLY A 41 -7.32 -1.77 16.56
C GLY A 41 -7.33 -1.15 15.15
N ARG A 42 -6.54 -1.69 14.23
CA ARG A 42 -6.44 -1.18 12.84
C ARG A 42 -7.73 -1.36 12.06
N ALA A 43 -8.31 -2.56 12.14
CA ALA A 43 -9.55 -2.86 11.43
C ALA A 43 -10.73 -1.97 11.88
N ALA A 44 -10.71 -1.48 13.12
CA ALA A 44 -11.74 -0.61 13.67
C ALA A 44 -11.65 0.84 13.17
N ALA A 45 -10.52 1.26 12.61
CA ALA A 45 -10.30 2.61 12.09
C ALA A 45 -10.76 2.77 10.63
N ARG A 46 -11.00 1.67 9.91
CA ARG A 46 -11.61 1.66 8.57
C ARG A 46 -13.12 1.68 8.71
N ASP A 47 -13.79 2.68 8.16
CA ASP A 47 -15.20 2.96 8.42
C ASP A 47 -16.12 2.70 7.21
N ARG A 48 -15.56 2.39 6.04
CA ARG A 48 -16.30 2.01 4.84
C ARG A 48 -16.21 0.51 4.61
N ASP A 49 -17.30 -0.09 4.19
CA ASP A 49 -17.26 -1.48 3.72
C ASP A 49 -16.48 -1.54 2.40
N GLY A 50 -15.55 -2.48 2.32
CA GLY A 50 -14.77 -2.77 1.11
C GLY A 50 -15.37 -3.89 0.29
N GLN A 51 -14.55 -4.43 -0.62
CA GLN A 51 -14.95 -5.55 -1.45
C GLN A 51 -15.14 -6.84 -0.62
N ALA A 52 -15.99 -7.73 -1.13
CA ALA A 52 -16.14 -9.06 -0.58
C ALA A 52 -15.02 -9.96 -1.09
N TRP A 53 -14.32 -10.61 -0.16
CA TRP A 53 -13.22 -11.53 -0.43
C TRP A 53 -13.57 -12.94 0.01
N THR A 54 -13.32 -13.90 -0.87
CA THR A 54 -13.24 -15.31 -0.50
C THR A 54 -11.81 -15.62 -0.15
N VAL A 55 -11.53 -15.95 1.12
CA VAL A 55 -10.16 -16.15 1.61
C VAL A 55 -9.95 -17.58 2.07
N ARG A 56 -8.82 -18.15 1.68
CA ARG A 56 -8.27 -19.39 2.21
C ARG A 56 -6.93 -19.08 2.88
N VAL A 57 -6.81 -19.48 4.14
CA VAL A 57 -5.56 -19.37 4.91
C VAL A 57 -5.09 -20.79 5.20
N ALA A 58 -3.85 -21.12 4.83
CA ALA A 58 -3.24 -22.41 5.16
C ALA A 58 -2.58 -22.39 6.55
N ASP A 59 -2.25 -23.56 7.10
CA ASP A 59 -1.65 -23.71 8.43
C ASP A 59 -0.30 -22.99 8.59
N ASP A 60 0.43 -22.82 7.49
CA ASP A 60 1.72 -22.14 7.44
C ASP A 60 1.60 -20.60 7.35
N GLY A 61 0.38 -20.07 7.31
CA GLY A 61 0.07 -18.64 7.21
C GLY A 61 -0.12 -18.14 5.78
N THR A 62 0.02 -18.99 4.76
CA THR A 62 -0.22 -18.61 3.36
C THR A 62 -1.67 -18.19 3.16
N VAL A 63 -1.88 -17.02 2.56
CA VAL A 63 -3.19 -16.44 2.24
C VAL A 63 -3.40 -16.50 0.74
N ASN A 64 -4.53 -17.05 0.32
CA ASN A 64 -5.03 -16.96 -1.05
C ASN A 64 -6.42 -16.36 -1.01
N ALA A 65 -6.63 -15.26 -1.70
CA ALA A 65 -7.88 -14.52 -1.67
C ALA A 65 -8.32 -14.14 -3.08
N THR A 66 -9.62 -14.18 -3.32
CA THR A 66 -10.24 -13.73 -4.57
C THR A 66 -11.36 -12.77 -4.24
N ALA A 67 -11.32 -11.58 -4.83
CA ALA A 67 -12.36 -10.58 -4.73
C ALA A 67 -13.55 -10.91 -5.65
N ALA A 68 -14.70 -10.29 -5.38
CA ALA A 68 -15.89 -10.42 -6.23
C ALA A 68 -15.66 -9.94 -7.67
N ASP A 69 -14.73 -9.01 -7.88
CA ASP A 69 -14.36 -8.51 -9.19
C ASP A 69 -13.32 -9.39 -9.91
N GLY A 70 -12.90 -10.53 -9.32
CA GLY A 70 -11.91 -11.44 -9.90
C GLY A 70 -10.45 -11.15 -9.52
N THR A 71 -10.18 -10.04 -8.81
CA THR A 71 -8.83 -9.75 -8.32
C THR A 71 -8.33 -10.86 -7.41
N VAL A 72 -7.13 -11.37 -7.69
CA VAL A 72 -6.48 -12.40 -6.87
C VAL A 72 -5.38 -11.78 -6.03
N VAL A 73 -5.34 -12.11 -4.75
CA VAL A 73 -4.28 -11.71 -3.82
C VAL A 73 -3.70 -12.96 -3.18
N MET A 74 -2.38 -13.10 -3.28
CA MET A 74 -1.60 -14.13 -2.62
C MET A 74 -0.71 -13.47 -1.58
N GLY A 75 -0.52 -14.09 -0.43
CA GLY A 75 0.33 -13.50 0.60
C GLY A 75 0.58 -14.43 1.75
N TRP A 76 1.02 -13.85 2.84
CA TRP A 76 1.34 -14.54 4.07
C TRP A 76 0.94 -13.64 5.23
N ALA A 77 0.40 -14.25 6.28
CA ALA A 77 -0.04 -13.56 7.48
C ALA A 77 0.42 -14.35 8.71
N ALA A 78 1.19 -13.70 9.60
CA ALA A 78 1.66 -14.31 10.84
C ALA A 78 0.51 -14.70 11.79
N VAL A 79 -0.61 -13.98 11.70
CA VAL A 79 -1.85 -14.23 12.44
C VAL A 79 -3.06 -13.94 11.57
N HIS A 80 -4.18 -14.59 11.84
CA HIS A 80 -5.42 -14.41 11.09
C HIS A 80 -5.91 -12.95 11.07
N GLN A 81 -5.67 -12.20 12.14
CA GLN A 81 -6.02 -10.78 12.25
C GLN A 81 -5.24 -9.89 11.25
N ALA A 82 -4.16 -10.40 10.65
CA ALA A 82 -3.40 -9.71 9.61
C ALA A 82 -3.96 -9.91 8.21
N VAL A 83 -4.89 -10.85 7.99
CA VAL A 83 -5.50 -11.07 6.67
C VAL A 83 -6.13 -9.78 6.10
N PRO A 84 -6.90 -8.97 6.86
CA PRO A 84 -7.38 -7.69 6.33
C PRO A 84 -6.26 -6.72 5.94
N GLU A 85 -5.08 -6.80 6.55
CA GLU A 85 -3.92 -5.97 6.18
C GLU A 85 -3.27 -6.48 4.89
N VAL A 86 -3.28 -7.79 4.63
CA VAL A 86 -2.84 -8.39 3.35
C VAL A 86 -3.70 -7.86 2.19
N LEU A 87 -5.01 -7.71 2.41
CA LEU A 87 -5.97 -7.34 1.37
C LEU A 87 -6.13 -5.83 1.18
N ALA A 88 -6.02 -5.05 2.26
CA ALA A 88 -6.28 -3.60 2.24
C ALA A 88 -5.54 -2.80 1.15
N PRO A 89 -4.29 -3.12 0.75
CA PRO A 89 -3.59 -2.41 -0.33
C PRO A 89 -4.25 -2.56 -1.71
N PHE A 90 -5.07 -3.60 -1.90
CA PHE A 90 -5.75 -3.92 -3.16
C PHE A 90 -7.24 -3.57 -3.13
N GLU A 91 -7.71 -2.91 -2.06
CA GLU A 91 -9.03 -2.29 -2.03
C GLU A 91 -9.06 -1.01 -2.87
N THR A 92 -10.26 -0.53 -3.19
CA THR A 92 -10.50 0.77 -3.81
C THR A 92 -10.32 1.93 -2.81
N GLY A 93 -9.25 1.88 -2.01
CA GLY A 93 -8.93 2.88 -1.01
C GLY A 93 -8.69 2.34 0.39
N THR A 94 -7.78 2.96 1.12
CA THR A 94 -7.41 2.58 2.50
C THR A 94 -8.51 2.77 3.54
N LEU A 95 -9.54 3.54 3.22
CA LEU A 95 -10.72 3.76 4.08
C LEU A 95 -11.68 2.55 4.06
N HIS A 96 -11.53 1.66 3.08
CA HIS A 96 -12.36 0.48 2.90
C HIS A 96 -11.82 -0.70 3.71
N ARG A 97 -12.73 -1.36 4.43
CA ARG A 97 -12.47 -2.56 5.21
C ARG A 97 -12.79 -3.79 4.36
N PRO A 98 -11.80 -4.65 4.04
CA PRO A 98 -12.06 -5.90 3.34
C PRO A 98 -13.10 -6.75 4.07
N LEU A 99 -14.13 -7.18 3.35
CA LEU A 99 -15.17 -8.08 3.87
C LEU A 99 -14.76 -9.53 3.62
N VAL A 100 -14.09 -10.11 4.62
CA VAL A 100 -13.52 -11.46 4.52
C VAL A 100 -14.56 -12.54 4.82
N SER A 101 -14.70 -13.50 3.91
CA SER A 101 -15.48 -14.74 4.07
C SER A 101 -14.60 -15.98 3.93
N GLY A 102 -14.97 -17.08 4.60
CA GLY A 102 -14.32 -18.39 4.41
C GLY A 102 -13.07 -18.65 5.26
N ALA A 103 -12.64 -17.68 6.07
CA ALA A 103 -11.48 -17.84 6.92
C ALA A 103 -11.89 -18.61 8.20
N GLY A 104 -11.42 -19.86 8.35
CA GLY A 104 -11.81 -20.73 9.45
C GLY A 104 -11.50 -20.10 10.81
N ASN A 105 -12.51 -19.96 11.67
CA ASN A 105 -12.47 -19.18 12.92
C ASN A 105 -11.46 -19.65 13.99
N GLU A 106 -10.74 -20.76 13.80
CA GLU A 106 -9.99 -21.42 14.89
C GLU A 106 -8.57 -21.89 14.56
N MET A 107 -7.99 -21.50 13.41
CA MET A 107 -6.63 -21.94 13.10
C MET A 107 -5.56 -21.02 13.71
N THR A 108 -4.79 -21.56 14.65
CA THR A 108 -3.51 -20.97 15.09
C THR A 108 -2.47 -21.16 14.00
N VAL A 109 -2.11 -20.08 13.31
CA VAL A 109 -0.95 -20.04 12.40
C VAL A 109 0.32 -20.25 13.23
N ASP A 110 1.19 -21.18 12.82
CA ASP A 110 2.49 -21.38 13.47
C ASP A 110 3.43 -20.23 13.07
N ALA A 111 3.63 -19.26 13.97
CA ALA A 111 4.55 -18.15 13.78
C ALA A 111 6.04 -18.55 13.55
N ARG A 112 6.36 -19.86 13.54
CA ARG A 112 7.69 -20.41 13.27
C ARG A 112 7.93 -20.79 11.82
N THR A 113 6.91 -20.89 10.98
CA THR A 113 7.12 -21.17 9.55
C THR A 113 7.81 -19.97 8.93
N LYS A 114 8.92 -20.20 8.22
CA LYS A 114 9.51 -19.16 7.38
C LYS A 114 8.46 -18.77 6.36
N PRO A 115 8.22 -17.47 6.11
CA PRO A 115 7.31 -17.05 5.08
C PRO A 115 7.79 -17.61 3.75
N THR A 116 7.04 -18.55 3.18
CA THR A 116 7.09 -18.79 1.74
C THR A 116 6.38 -17.60 1.13
N PHE A 117 7.08 -16.83 0.29
CA PHE A 117 6.47 -15.70 -0.40
C PHE A 117 5.72 -16.27 -1.59
N PRO A 118 4.38 -16.37 -1.57
CA PRO A 118 3.66 -16.83 -2.74
C PRO A 118 3.76 -15.75 -3.82
N PHE A 119 4.11 -16.17 -5.03
CA PHE A 119 4.07 -15.35 -6.22
C PHE A 119 3.02 -15.96 -7.17
N PRO A 120 2.30 -15.13 -7.94
CA PRO A 120 1.46 -15.62 -9.03
C PRO A 120 2.28 -16.50 -9.96
N ASP A 121 1.75 -17.66 -10.32
CA ASP A 121 2.34 -18.48 -11.37
C ASP A 121 1.92 -18.01 -12.78
N ASP A 122 2.41 -18.65 -13.83
CA ASP A 122 2.11 -18.25 -15.20
C ASP A 122 0.61 -18.34 -15.52
N ASP A 123 -0.10 -19.31 -14.94
CA ASP A 123 -1.56 -19.49 -15.14
C ASP A 123 -2.33 -18.34 -14.45
N ASP A 124 -1.92 -17.95 -13.23
CA ASP A 124 -2.48 -16.80 -12.52
C ASP A 124 -2.27 -15.49 -13.30
N LEU A 125 -1.06 -15.30 -13.86
CA LEU A 125 -0.70 -14.12 -14.64
C LEU A 125 -1.51 -14.04 -15.95
N GLU A 126 -1.65 -15.16 -16.66
CA GLU A 126 -2.48 -15.25 -17.87
C GLU A 126 -3.95 -14.96 -17.57
N ALA A 127 -4.50 -15.57 -16.52
CA ALA A 127 -5.87 -15.34 -16.09
C ALA A 127 -6.13 -13.87 -15.74
N ALA A 128 -5.23 -13.24 -14.98
CA ALA A 128 -5.35 -11.83 -14.60
C ALA A 128 -5.19 -10.87 -15.80
N PHE A 129 -4.33 -11.21 -16.77
CA PHE A 129 -4.18 -10.43 -17.99
C PHE A 129 -5.47 -10.41 -18.81
N ASP A 130 -6.11 -11.58 -18.94
CA ASP A 130 -7.32 -11.78 -19.77
C ASP A 130 -8.62 -11.45 -19.04
N HIS A 131 -8.57 -11.24 -17.73
CA HIS A 131 -9.74 -11.01 -16.88
C HIS A 131 -10.60 -9.80 -17.29
N ASP A 132 -9.95 -8.69 -17.67
CA ASP A 132 -10.65 -7.50 -18.20
C ASP A 132 -10.07 -7.07 -19.55
N PRO A 133 -10.67 -7.50 -20.67
CA PRO A 133 -10.15 -7.22 -22.01
C PRO A 133 -10.24 -5.74 -22.40
N ARG A 134 -10.95 -4.90 -21.63
CA ARG A 134 -11.09 -3.47 -21.90
C ARG A 134 -9.75 -2.75 -21.81
N HIS A 135 -8.87 -3.14 -20.88
CA HIS A 135 -7.56 -2.51 -20.73
C HIS A 135 -6.68 -2.69 -21.98
N LEU A 136 -6.67 -3.88 -22.57
CA LEU A 136 -5.94 -4.15 -23.81
C LEU A 136 -6.57 -3.40 -25.00
N ALA A 137 -7.90 -3.31 -25.05
CA ALA A 137 -8.61 -2.54 -26.07
C ALA A 137 -8.29 -1.04 -25.98
N ASP A 138 -8.30 -0.46 -24.78
CA ASP A 138 -7.94 0.94 -24.51
C ASP A 138 -6.49 1.23 -24.92
N LEU A 139 -5.57 0.31 -24.60
CA LEU A 139 -4.16 0.43 -24.97
C LEU A 139 -3.97 0.41 -26.49
N THR A 140 -4.68 -0.49 -27.18
CA THR A 140 -4.67 -0.59 -28.65
C THR A 140 -5.23 0.69 -29.28
N ALA A 141 -6.33 1.24 -28.74
CA ALA A 141 -6.90 2.50 -29.19
C ALA A 141 -5.92 3.68 -28.98
N ALA A 142 -5.30 3.78 -27.81
CA ALA A 142 -4.30 4.83 -27.52
C ALA A 142 -3.11 4.79 -28.50
N ILE A 143 -2.62 3.60 -28.84
CA ILE A 143 -1.53 3.42 -29.81
C ILE A 143 -1.99 3.81 -31.22
N ALA A 144 -3.20 3.44 -31.63
CA ALA A 144 -3.77 3.85 -32.91
C ALA A 144 -3.90 5.38 -33.00
N ASP A 145 -4.26 6.05 -31.91
CA ASP A 145 -4.34 7.51 -31.83
C ASP A 145 -2.95 8.16 -31.96
N LEU A 146 -1.93 7.61 -31.27
CA LEU A 146 -0.55 8.06 -31.39
C LEU A 146 0.00 7.91 -32.81
N ARG A 147 -0.37 6.84 -33.53
CA ARG A 147 0.00 6.61 -34.94
C ARG A 147 -0.56 7.70 -35.84
N ARG A 148 -1.86 8.02 -35.71
CA ARG A 148 -2.51 9.08 -36.50
C ARG A 148 -1.88 10.45 -36.27
N GLN A 149 -1.39 10.70 -35.06
CA GLN A 149 -0.70 11.96 -34.73
C GLN A 149 0.78 11.98 -35.20
N SER A 150 1.37 10.83 -35.58
CA SER A 150 2.80 10.69 -35.88
C SER A 150 3.18 11.09 -37.32
N GLU A 151 2.23 11.47 -38.15
CA GLU A 151 2.47 11.69 -39.58
C GLU A 151 3.34 12.95 -39.90
N ALA A 152 3.60 13.81 -38.90
CA ALA A 152 4.30 15.10 -39.10
C ALA A 152 5.71 15.20 -38.50
N ALA A 153 6.13 14.33 -37.58
CA ALA A 153 7.40 14.43 -36.86
C ALA A 153 8.07 13.06 -36.67
N SER A 154 9.40 13.04 -36.55
CA SER A 154 10.11 11.78 -36.27
C SER A 154 9.70 11.23 -34.90
N VAL A 155 9.52 9.91 -34.78
CA VAL A 155 9.17 9.27 -33.50
C VAL A 155 10.16 9.62 -32.38
N PRO A 156 11.50 9.62 -32.61
CA PRO A 156 12.45 10.03 -31.58
C PRO A 156 12.24 11.46 -31.05
N ASP A 157 11.96 12.44 -31.92
CA ASP A 157 11.74 13.82 -31.49
C ASP A 157 10.47 13.95 -30.65
N ARG A 158 9.40 13.24 -31.03
CA ARG A 158 8.15 13.22 -30.26
C ARG A 158 8.35 12.61 -28.88
N VAL A 159 9.11 11.51 -28.79
CA VAL A 159 9.44 10.85 -27.51
C VAL A 159 10.20 11.81 -26.60
N GLU A 160 11.21 12.53 -27.12
CA GLU A 160 11.96 13.50 -26.31
C GLU A 160 11.06 14.66 -25.84
N GLN A 161 10.24 15.23 -26.74
CA GLN A 161 9.29 16.29 -26.39
C GLN A 161 8.30 15.84 -25.31
N ALA A 162 7.73 14.64 -25.44
CA ALA A 162 6.82 14.08 -24.46
C ALA A 162 7.52 13.79 -23.13
N ALA A 163 8.78 13.35 -23.14
CA ALA A 163 9.58 13.18 -21.94
C ALA A 163 9.89 14.52 -21.24
N VAL A 164 10.20 15.59 -21.99
CA VAL A 164 10.33 16.96 -21.44
C VAL A 164 9.03 17.38 -20.76
N GLN A 165 7.90 17.25 -21.46
CA GLN A 165 6.59 17.65 -20.94
C GLN A 165 6.22 16.85 -19.67
N LEU A 166 6.40 15.52 -19.70
CA LEU A 166 6.12 14.65 -18.57
C LEU A 166 6.95 15.01 -17.33
N ARG A 167 8.22 15.39 -17.51
CA ARG A 167 9.09 15.82 -16.40
C ARG A 167 8.60 17.12 -15.75
N ALA A 168 7.96 18.01 -16.51
CA ALA A 168 7.38 19.24 -16.00
C ALA A 168 6.04 18.98 -15.28
N ASP A 169 5.15 18.22 -15.92
CA ASP A 169 3.78 18.04 -15.45
C ASP A 169 3.65 16.99 -14.34
N ALA A 170 4.44 15.93 -14.43
CA ALA A 170 4.42 14.78 -13.53
C ALA A 170 5.83 14.23 -13.24
N PRO A 171 6.72 15.03 -12.63
CA PRO A 171 8.03 14.54 -12.18
C PRO A 171 7.88 13.33 -11.26
N GLN A 172 8.88 12.45 -11.30
CA GLN A 172 8.96 11.33 -10.37
C GLN A 172 9.10 11.82 -8.93
N VAL A 173 8.57 11.03 -8.00
CA VAL A 173 8.72 11.28 -6.57
C VAL A 173 10.00 10.61 -6.04
N PRO A 174 10.57 11.09 -4.92
CA PRO A 174 11.69 10.40 -4.27
C PRO A 174 11.30 8.99 -3.81
N THR A 175 12.28 8.10 -3.70
CA THR A 175 12.06 6.75 -3.17
C THR A 175 11.52 6.80 -1.74
N LEU A 176 10.42 6.09 -1.49
CA LEU A 176 9.77 6.00 -0.18
C LEU A 176 10.36 4.84 0.63
N ALA A 177 11.02 5.15 1.74
CA ALA A 177 11.59 4.17 2.65
C ALA A 177 10.84 4.14 3.99
N LEU A 178 9.73 3.39 4.05
CA LEU A 178 8.98 3.15 5.29
C LEU A 178 9.37 1.87 6.02
N ARG A 179 10.21 1.02 5.41
CA ARG A 179 10.63 -0.25 6.00
C ARG A 179 11.61 -0.01 7.14
N GLU A 180 11.14 -0.07 8.38
CA GLU A 180 12.01 -0.34 9.53
C GLU A 180 12.30 -1.85 9.61
N GLN A 181 13.24 -2.25 10.47
CA GLN A 181 13.63 -3.66 10.71
C GLN A 181 12.49 -4.53 11.30
N GLU A 182 11.22 -4.15 11.14
CA GLU A 182 10.10 -4.97 11.57
C GLU A 182 10.16 -6.33 10.86
N GLN A 183 10.00 -7.38 11.65
CA GLN A 183 9.75 -8.72 11.12
C GLN A 183 8.51 -8.63 10.25
N MET A 184 8.63 -9.03 8.97
CA MET A 184 7.49 -9.06 8.05
C MET A 184 6.43 -9.97 8.66
N TRP A 185 5.40 -9.38 9.25
CA TRP A 185 4.28 -10.07 9.90
C TRP A 185 3.12 -10.30 8.94
N CYS A 186 3.15 -9.64 7.79
CA CYS A 186 2.44 -10.07 6.60
C CYS A 186 3.14 -9.57 5.34
N ASN A 187 2.76 -10.15 4.21
CA ASN A 187 3.08 -9.68 2.88
C ASN A 187 1.87 -9.96 1.97
N ALA A 188 1.84 -9.29 0.82
CA ALA A 188 0.80 -9.52 -0.16
C ALA A 188 1.31 -9.18 -1.55
N VAL A 189 0.89 -9.98 -2.52
CA VAL A 189 1.18 -9.85 -3.94
C VAL A 189 -0.13 -10.04 -4.71
N SER A 190 -0.31 -9.24 -5.75
CA SER A 190 -1.37 -9.41 -6.74
C SER A 190 -0.77 -9.24 -8.13
N CYS A 191 -1.56 -9.48 -9.17
CA CYS A 191 -1.21 -9.11 -10.54
C CYS A 191 -2.44 -8.55 -11.25
N GLY A 192 -2.22 -7.63 -12.18
CA GLY A 192 -3.31 -6.98 -12.88
C GLY A 192 -2.87 -5.74 -13.64
N TRP A 193 -3.83 -5.15 -14.35
CA TRP A 193 -3.65 -3.90 -15.07
C TRP A 193 -3.61 -2.71 -14.08
N VAL A 194 -2.58 -1.88 -14.19
CA VAL A 194 -2.44 -0.64 -13.42
C VAL A 194 -2.52 0.56 -14.35
N ARG A 195 -3.09 1.65 -13.86
CA ARG A 195 -3.00 2.94 -14.55
C ARG A 195 -1.57 3.42 -14.54
N THR A 196 -1.05 3.80 -15.70
CA THR A 196 0.34 4.28 -15.78
C THR A 196 0.53 5.59 -15.02
N ASP A 197 -0.48 6.45 -14.94
CA ASP A 197 -0.42 7.70 -14.18
C ASP A 197 -0.41 7.54 -12.66
N ALA A 198 -0.77 6.36 -12.15
CA ALA A 198 -0.57 5.99 -10.75
C ALA A 198 0.87 5.50 -10.45
N ILE A 199 1.71 5.29 -11.47
CA ILE A 199 3.13 4.95 -11.28
C ILE A 199 3.93 6.25 -11.14
N VAL A 200 4.41 6.50 -9.92
CA VAL A 200 4.96 7.80 -9.50
C VAL A 200 6.48 7.78 -9.36
N GLU A 201 7.09 6.61 -9.27
CA GLU A 201 8.54 6.43 -9.18
C GLU A 201 8.99 5.23 -10.03
N ALA A 202 10.16 5.38 -10.64
CA ALA A 202 10.87 4.36 -11.38
C ALA A 202 12.31 4.26 -10.87
N ALA A 203 12.97 3.13 -11.17
CA ALA A 203 14.35 2.89 -10.76
C ALA A 203 15.36 3.94 -11.26
N ASP A 204 15.09 4.58 -12.40
CA ASP A 204 15.84 5.73 -12.89
C ASP A 204 15.03 7.01 -12.57
N PRO A 205 15.57 7.96 -11.79
CA PRO A 205 14.78 8.98 -11.09
C PRO A 205 14.20 10.08 -11.99
N VAL A 206 14.49 10.05 -13.29
CA VAL A 206 14.04 11.07 -14.24
C VAL A 206 13.43 10.39 -15.46
N TRP A 207 12.19 10.74 -15.79
CA TRP A 207 11.50 10.17 -16.95
C TRP A 207 12.30 10.40 -18.25
N GLY A 208 12.62 9.32 -18.96
CA GLY A 208 13.33 9.34 -20.24
C GLY A 208 14.86 9.30 -20.13
N ILE A 209 15.42 9.40 -18.92
CA ILE A 209 16.86 9.36 -18.69
C ILE A 209 17.21 8.04 -18.00
N ILE A 210 17.85 7.13 -18.74
CA ILE A 210 18.31 5.83 -18.23
C ILE A 210 19.82 5.74 -18.40
N ASN A 211 20.54 5.85 -17.29
CA ASN A 211 22.01 5.91 -17.25
C ASN A 211 22.59 4.53 -16.90
N ARG A 212 22.33 3.54 -17.75
CA ARG A 212 22.85 2.18 -17.61
C ARG A 212 23.80 1.85 -18.77
N SER A 213 24.83 1.06 -18.51
CA SER A 213 25.80 0.67 -19.53
C SER A 213 25.18 -0.31 -20.54
N GLY A 214 25.50 -0.10 -21.82
CA GLY A 214 25.02 -0.90 -22.95
C GLY A 214 23.91 -0.23 -23.74
N TYR A 215 23.98 -0.32 -25.08
CA TYR A 215 23.05 0.33 -26.00
C TYR A 215 21.59 -0.04 -25.72
N GLU A 216 21.34 -1.32 -25.44
CA GLU A 216 19.99 -1.86 -25.13
C GLU A 216 19.45 -1.45 -23.76
N ARG A 217 20.30 -0.89 -22.89
CA ARG A 217 19.93 -0.51 -21.53
C ARG A 217 19.93 0.99 -21.30
N SER A 218 20.34 1.78 -22.29
CA SER A 218 20.41 3.24 -22.22
C SER A 218 19.11 3.92 -22.66
N SER A 219 19.03 5.25 -22.53
CA SER A 219 17.88 6.05 -22.98
C SER A 219 17.51 5.86 -24.46
N SER A 220 18.45 5.44 -25.33
CA SER A 220 18.17 5.19 -26.75
C SER A 220 17.18 4.03 -26.98
N TRP A 221 16.95 3.18 -25.97
CA TRP A 221 15.99 2.10 -26.04
C TRP A 221 14.55 2.63 -26.21
N ILE A 222 14.18 3.71 -25.52
CA ILE A 222 12.80 4.25 -25.51
C ILE A 222 12.35 4.68 -26.92
N PRO A 223 13.07 5.54 -27.66
CA PRO A 223 12.63 5.94 -29.00
C PRO A 223 12.64 4.76 -30.00
N ARG A 224 13.52 3.78 -29.84
CA ARG A 224 13.52 2.55 -30.64
C ARG A 224 12.27 1.71 -30.39
N ALA A 225 11.97 1.42 -29.12
CA ALA A 225 10.79 0.65 -28.72
C ALA A 225 9.50 1.37 -29.10
N ALA A 226 9.46 2.71 -29.01
CA ALA A 226 8.33 3.50 -29.49
C ALA A 226 8.14 3.36 -31.01
N THR A 227 9.24 3.37 -31.77
CA THR A 227 9.19 3.20 -33.24
C THR A 227 8.65 1.82 -33.61
N GLU A 228 9.14 0.78 -32.94
CA GLU A 228 8.67 -0.60 -33.12
C GLU A 228 7.18 -0.75 -32.77
N LEU A 229 6.77 -0.29 -31.58
CA LEU A 229 5.37 -0.32 -31.14
C LEU A 229 4.43 0.42 -32.11
N LEU A 230 4.85 1.57 -32.64
CA LEU A 230 4.04 2.35 -33.56
C LEU A 230 4.03 1.78 -34.99
N ALA A 231 5.02 0.97 -35.36
CA ALA A 231 5.08 0.30 -36.66
C ALA A 231 4.27 -1.01 -36.71
N GLU A 232 3.98 -1.62 -35.55
CA GLU A 232 3.29 -2.92 -35.47
C GLU A 232 1.93 -2.92 -36.17
N PRO A 233 1.57 -3.89 -37.03
CA PRO A 233 0.25 -3.92 -37.67
C PRO A 233 -0.89 -3.93 -36.63
N PRO A 234 -2.01 -3.19 -36.85
CA PRO A 234 -3.13 -3.19 -35.90
C PRO A 234 -3.71 -4.57 -35.59
N SER A 235 -3.63 -5.52 -36.55
CA SER A 235 -4.06 -6.91 -36.36
C SER A 235 -3.18 -7.69 -35.38
N ASP A 236 -1.91 -7.33 -35.30
CA ASP A 236 -0.87 -8.08 -34.59
C ASP A 236 -0.56 -7.43 -33.23
N LEU A 237 -0.95 -6.15 -33.07
CA LEU A 237 -0.72 -5.34 -31.88
C LEU A 237 -1.19 -6.00 -30.56
N PRO A 238 -2.38 -6.64 -30.46
CA PRO A 238 -2.76 -7.31 -29.22
C PRO A 238 -1.80 -8.45 -28.83
N ALA A 239 -1.34 -9.24 -29.81
CA ALA A 239 -0.40 -10.33 -29.56
C ALA A 239 1.00 -9.79 -29.22
N PHE A 240 1.44 -8.74 -29.91
CA PHE A 240 2.67 -8.00 -29.59
C PHE A 240 2.63 -7.49 -28.14
N LEU A 241 1.56 -6.83 -27.73
CA LEU A 241 1.39 -6.31 -26.37
C LEU A 241 1.39 -7.42 -25.33
N ARG A 242 0.67 -8.54 -25.56
CA ARG A 242 0.72 -9.71 -24.67
C ARG A 242 2.15 -10.23 -24.53
N HIS A 243 2.87 -10.41 -25.63
CA HIS A 243 4.26 -10.87 -25.59
C HIS A 243 5.15 -9.96 -24.74
N HIS A 244 5.06 -8.64 -24.93
CA HIS A 244 5.94 -7.69 -24.24
C HIS A 244 5.53 -7.33 -22.81
N LEU A 245 4.25 -7.49 -22.45
CA LEU A 245 3.72 -7.16 -21.12
C LEU A 245 3.57 -8.37 -20.20
N LEU A 246 3.49 -9.57 -20.77
CA LEU A 246 3.28 -10.81 -20.02
C LEU A 246 4.41 -11.82 -20.25
N ASN A 247 4.67 -12.22 -21.49
CA ASN A 247 5.41 -13.47 -21.77
C ASN A 247 6.94 -13.32 -21.82
N ASN A 248 7.48 -12.16 -22.22
CA ASN A 248 8.90 -12.03 -22.54
C ASN A 248 9.80 -11.95 -21.28
N GLU A 249 9.79 -10.80 -20.61
CA GLU A 249 10.56 -10.58 -19.37
C GLU A 249 9.66 -10.63 -18.13
N GLY A 250 8.44 -11.13 -18.28
CA GLY A 250 7.39 -11.04 -17.27
C GLY A 250 6.77 -9.63 -17.14
N PRO A 251 5.71 -9.53 -16.33
CA PRO A 251 5.11 -8.26 -15.94
C PRO A 251 6.11 -7.33 -15.22
N VAL A 252 5.80 -6.03 -15.20
CA VAL A 252 6.56 -5.10 -14.36
C VAL A 252 6.26 -5.38 -12.89
N ASP A 253 7.26 -5.42 -12.02
CA ASP A 253 7.07 -5.62 -10.58
C ASP A 253 7.04 -4.26 -9.86
N LEU A 254 5.89 -3.96 -9.25
CA LEU A 254 5.58 -2.70 -8.61
C LEU A 254 5.40 -2.88 -7.10
N ILE A 255 5.81 -1.89 -6.31
CA ILE A 255 5.37 -1.73 -4.93
C ILE A 255 4.07 -0.94 -4.93
N ALA A 256 2.97 -1.56 -4.48
CA ALA A 256 1.68 -0.90 -4.27
C ALA A 256 1.67 -0.17 -2.93
N ILE A 257 1.58 1.16 -2.97
CA ILE A 257 1.49 2.03 -1.80
C ILE A 257 0.04 2.46 -1.66
N ALA A 258 -0.65 1.91 -0.67
CA ALA A 258 -2.07 2.14 -0.47
C ALA A 258 -2.38 3.63 -0.22
N GLY A 259 -3.44 4.15 -0.84
CA GLY A 259 -3.95 5.51 -0.65
C GLY A 259 -5.48 5.53 -0.46
N PRO A 260 -6.10 6.67 -0.11
CA PRO A 260 -7.52 6.76 0.24
C PRO A 260 -8.52 6.38 -0.86
N GLU A 261 -8.16 6.54 -2.14
CA GLU A 261 -9.02 6.26 -3.31
C GLU A 261 -8.43 5.16 -4.22
N GLY A 262 -7.32 4.56 -3.80
CA GLY A 262 -6.55 3.61 -4.58
C GLY A 262 -5.04 3.79 -4.37
N PRO A 263 -4.23 2.81 -4.78
CA PRO A 263 -2.79 2.84 -4.61
C PRO A 263 -2.10 3.77 -5.61
N VAL A 264 -0.90 4.22 -5.24
CA VAL A 264 0.14 4.64 -6.19
C VAL A 264 1.27 3.61 -6.17
N TYR A 265 2.08 3.62 -7.21
CA TYR A 265 3.05 2.56 -7.45
C TYR A 265 4.46 3.09 -7.64
N ASN A 266 5.42 2.38 -7.07
CA ASN A 266 6.84 2.53 -7.32
C ASN A 266 7.36 1.29 -8.05
N ILE A 267 8.38 1.42 -8.89
CA ILE A 267 9.00 0.23 -9.48
C ILE A 267 9.83 -0.48 -8.41
N ASN A 268 9.57 -1.77 -8.20
CA ASN A 268 10.42 -2.61 -7.36
C ASN A 268 11.59 -3.16 -8.16
N SER A 269 11.27 -3.89 -9.22
CA SER A 269 12.24 -4.61 -10.03
C SER A 269 11.71 -4.83 -11.45
N GLY A 270 12.62 -5.02 -12.40
CA GLY A 270 12.26 -5.20 -13.81
C GLY A 270 11.50 -4.00 -14.42
N GLY A 271 11.24 -4.05 -15.73
CA GLY A 271 10.25 -3.18 -16.36
C GLY A 271 10.49 -1.65 -16.36
N ALA A 272 11.63 -1.15 -15.89
CA ALA A 272 11.94 0.29 -15.86
C ALA A 272 11.76 0.91 -17.26
N HIS A 273 12.41 0.35 -18.27
CA HIS A 273 12.30 0.76 -19.68
C HIS A 273 10.85 0.79 -20.18
N ARG A 274 10.07 -0.27 -19.92
CA ARG A 274 8.64 -0.34 -20.29
C ARG A 274 7.83 0.75 -19.61
N THR A 275 8.07 0.98 -18.32
CA THR A 275 7.37 2.03 -17.56
C THR A 275 7.69 3.42 -18.10
N HIS A 276 8.97 3.72 -18.37
CA HIS A 276 9.37 4.97 -19.01
C HIS A 276 8.68 5.15 -20.36
N LEU A 277 8.70 4.14 -21.23
CA LEU A 277 8.04 4.19 -22.53
C LEU A 277 6.54 4.48 -22.41
N PHE A 278 5.84 3.74 -21.55
CA PHE A 278 4.39 3.87 -21.39
C PHE A 278 4.00 5.23 -20.82
N ARG A 279 4.74 5.74 -19.82
CA ARG A 279 4.53 7.08 -19.26
C ARG A 279 4.79 8.17 -20.29
N ILE A 280 5.89 8.09 -21.04
CA ILE A 280 6.28 9.10 -22.04
C ILE A 280 5.27 9.13 -23.20
N LEU A 281 4.80 7.96 -23.66
CA LEU A 281 3.80 7.89 -24.71
C LEU A 281 2.37 8.18 -24.23
N GLY A 282 2.15 8.37 -22.94
CA GLY A 282 0.81 8.59 -22.37
C GLY A 282 -0.13 7.39 -22.54
N LEU A 283 0.43 6.17 -22.58
CA LEU A 283 -0.37 4.94 -22.68
C LEU A 283 -1.09 4.69 -21.34
N PRO A 284 -2.39 4.35 -21.34
CA PRO A 284 -3.20 4.40 -20.11
C PRO A 284 -2.91 3.27 -19.13
N TRP A 285 -2.53 2.09 -19.62
CA TRP A 285 -2.50 0.85 -18.84
C TRP A 285 -1.17 0.13 -18.98
N LEU A 286 -0.70 -0.48 -17.90
CA LEU A 286 0.46 -1.37 -17.86
C LEU A 286 0.08 -2.62 -17.06
N PHE A 287 0.40 -3.81 -17.56
CA PHE A 287 0.22 -5.03 -16.79
C PHE A 287 1.39 -5.25 -15.83
N ALA A 288 1.10 -5.55 -14.56
CA ALA A 288 2.09 -5.59 -13.50
C ALA A 288 1.79 -6.62 -12.43
N THR A 289 2.85 -7.14 -11.82
CA THR A 289 2.81 -7.77 -10.50
C THR A 289 2.94 -6.66 -9.45
N GLN A 290 2.19 -6.77 -8.37
CA GLN A 290 2.01 -5.71 -7.38
C GLN A 290 2.30 -6.27 -5.99
N THR A 291 3.45 -5.90 -5.43
CA THR A 291 3.81 -6.22 -4.04
C THR A 291 3.33 -5.11 -3.11
N ALA A 292 2.50 -5.44 -2.13
CA ALA A 292 1.99 -4.45 -1.19
C ALA A 292 3.08 -3.87 -0.28
N LEU A 293 3.08 -2.54 -0.11
CA LEU A 293 3.71 -1.88 1.03
C LEU A 293 2.75 -1.89 2.22
N ILE A 294 2.94 -2.83 3.13
CA ILE A 294 2.20 -2.88 4.39
C ILE A 294 2.72 -1.79 5.32
N THR A 295 1.80 -0.97 5.85
CA THR A 295 2.17 0.07 6.82
C THR A 295 2.69 -0.59 8.11
N PRO A 296 3.90 -0.24 8.59
CA PRO A 296 4.46 -0.82 9.80
C PRO A 296 3.54 -0.54 11.00
N TRP A 297 3.57 -1.41 12.00
CA TRP A 297 2.74 -1.22 13.22
C TRP A 297 3.40 -0.26 14.20
N GLU A 298 4.71 -0.15 14.14
CA GLU A 298 5.52 0.77 14.92
C GLU A 298 6.60 1.43 14.05
N MET A 299 6.92 2.69 14.34
CA MET A 299 8.09 3.35 13.76
C MET A 299 8.87 4.07 14.86
N THR A 300 10.18 3.89 14.89
CA THR A 300 11.08 4.61 15.80
C THR A 300 12.04 5.49 15.03
N ARG A 301 11.96 6.80 15.29
CA ARG A 301 12.79 7.83 14.64
C ARG A 301 13.35 8.81 15.66
N ASN A 302 14.11 9.78 15.17
CA ASN A 302 14.57 10.93 15.95
C ASN A 302 13.36 11.70 16.52
N ILE A 303 13.51 12.24 17.73
CA ILE A 303 12.49 13.06 18.40
C ILE A 303 11.92 14.20 17.53
N LYS A 304 12.66 14.71 16.54
CA LYS A 304 12.19 15.76 15.62
C LYS A 304 10.99 15.33 14.76
N GLU A 305 10.86 14.05 14.42
CA GLU A 305 9.73 13.52 13.64
C GLU A 305 8.43 13.46 14.46
N ALA A 306 8.54 13.51 15.79
CA ALA A 306 7.41 13.37 16.70
C ALA A 306 6.35 14.44 16.50
N ASP A 307 6.77 15.65 16.13
CA ASP A 307 5.86 16.78 15.96
C ASP A 307 5.11 16.71 14.63
N HIS A 308 5.73 16.18 13.57
CA HIS A 308 5.03 15.87 12.33
C HIS A 308 4.00 14.76 12.55
N TRP A 309 4.36 13.68 13.24
CA TRP A 309 3.41 12.62 13.57
C TRP A 309 2.26 13.11 14.45
N GLN A 310 2.57 13.97 15.42
CA GLN A 310 1.53 14.58 16.25
C GLN A 310 0.60 15.46 15.41
N GLY A 311 1.15 16.27 14.49
CA GLY A 311 0.35 17.04 13.56
C GLY A 311 -0.57 16.16 12.72
N LEU A 312 -0.08 15.03 12.20
CA LEU A 312 -0.93 14.09 11.45
C LEU A 312 -2.08 13.54 12.30
N ILE A 313 -1.82 13.25 13.58
CA ILE A 313 -2.85 12.82 14.53
C ILE A 313 -3.85 13.93 14.80
N ASP A 314 -3.38 15.15 15.05
CA ASP A 314 -4.22 16.31 15.37
C ASP A 314 -5.13 16.70 14.21
N HIS A 315 -4.65 16.52 12.96
CA HIS A 315 -5.43 16.72 11.73
C HIS A 315 -6.25 15.49 11.31
N GLY A 316 -6.22 14.38 12.07
CA GLY A 316 -6.99 13.16 11.77
C GLY A 316 -6.50 12.37 10.55
N LEU A 317 -5.28 12.63 10.07
CA LEU A 317 -4.63 11.91 8.96
C LEU A 317 -3.89 10.65 9.43
N LEU A 318 -3.73 10.48 10.74
CA LEU A 318 -3.09 9.33 11.36
C LEU A 318 -3.83 8.98 12.64
N HIS A 319 -4.23 7.71 12.77
CA HIS A 319 -4.70 7.17 14.03
C HIS A 319 -3.57 6.40 14.69
N GLY A 320 -3.11 6.87 15.83
CA GLY A 320 -1.97 6.29 16.53
C GLY A 320 -1.62 7.06 17.79
N THR A 321 -0.47 6.72 18.37
CA THR A 321 0.06 7.41 19.55
C THR A 321 1.56 7.61 19.40
N VAL A 322 2.04 8.80 19.78
CA VAL A 322 3.47 9.13 19.79
C VAL A 322 4.00 9.07 21.22
N ASN A 323 4.97 8.20 21.45
CA ASN A 323 5.73 8.12 22.71
C ASN A 323 7.08 8.82 22.54
N ARG A 324 7.29 9.91 23.28
CA ARG A 324 8.50 10.73 23.23
C ARG A 324 9.48 10.32 24.33
N ARG A 325 10.73 10.09 23.95
CA ARG A 325 11.88 9.90 24.86
C ARG A 325 12.96 10.93 24.52
N THR A 326 14.01 11.02 25.34
CA THR A 326 15.02 12.10 25.26
C THR A 326 15.58 12.36 23.86
N TYR A 327 15.82 11.32 23.07
CA TYR A 327 16.42 11.44 21.73
C TYR A 327 15.65 10.72 20.62
N VAL A 328 14.60 9.99 20.98
CA VAL A 328 13.83 9.15 20.06
C VAL A 328 12.35 9.32 20.31
N ALA A 329 11.56 9.15 19.26
CA ALA A 329 10.13 9.02 19.35
C ALA A 329 9.70 7.71 18.69
N THR A 330 8.72 7.06 19.33
CA THR A 330 8.09 5.84 18.82
C THR A 330 6.65 6.15 18.47
N LEU A 331 6.27 5.92 17.23
CA LEU A 331 4.91 6.03 16.74
C LEU A 331 4.30 4.62 16.67
N HIS A 332 3.20 4.41 17.38
CA HIS A 332 2.36 3.23 17.21
C HIS A 332 1.21 3.56 16.25
N ILE A 333 1.09 2.79 15.17
CA ILE A 333 0.20 3.09 14.04
C ILE A 333 -1.00 2.15 14.06
N SER A 334 -2.17 2.72 14.36
CA SER A 334 -3.45 2.03 14.20
C SER A 334 -3.97 2.14 12.77
N HIS A 335 -3.90 3.33 12.16
CA HIS A 335 -4.33 3.49 10.77
C HIS A 335 -3.70 4.73 10.16
N CYS A 336 -3.23 4.60 8.92
CA CYS A 336 -2.76 5.72 8.11
C CYS A 336 -3.27 5.52 6.68
N PRO A 337 -4.25 6.32 6.22
CA PRO A 337 -4.82 6.17 4.89
C PRO A 337 -3.84 6.51 3.77
N ALA A 338 -2.77 7.24 4.08
CA ALA A 338 -1.74 7.68 3.16
C ALA A 338 -0.34 7.48 3.79
N PRO A 339 0.22 6.25 3.77
CA PRO A 339 1.42 5.89 4.53
C PRO A 339 2.66 6.73 4.20
N TRP A 340 2.75 7.27 2.97
CA TRP A 340 3.84 8.17 2.59
C TRP A 340 3.89 9.47 3.42
N MET A 341 2.77 9.87 4.05
CA MET A 341 2.73 11.04 4.93
C MET A 341 3.55 10.84 6.21
N LEU A 342 3.89 9.59 6.56
CA LEU A 342 4.76 9.26 7.69
C LEU A 342 6.24 9.58 7.42
N ALA A 343 6.61 9.84 6.16
CA ALA A 343 7.94 10.27 5.78
C ALA A 343 8.14 11.77 6.04
N GLY A 344 9.37 12.25 5.92
CA GLY A 344 9.69 13.67 6.10
C GLY A 344 8.97 14.57 5.08
N PRO A 345 8.85 15.89 5.37
CA PRO A 345 8.02 16.82 4.61
C PRO A 345 8.26 16.82 3.09
N GLN A 346 9.51 16.65 2.65
CA GLN A 346 9.86 16.64 1.24
C GLN A 346 9.27 15.44 0.50
N ILE A 347 9.33 14.25 1.10
CA ILE A 347 8.76 13.03 0.52
C ILE A 347 7.24 13.11 0.56
N ALA A 348 6.67 13.48 1.72
CA ALA A 348 5.23 13.59 1.89
C ALA A 348 4.60 14.55 0.86
N ALA A 349 5.15 15.75 0.68
CA ALA A 349 4.64 16.73 -0.29
C ALA A 349 4.77 16.26 -1.75
N ALA A 350 5.86 15.58 -2.11
CA ALA A 350 6.05 15.02 -3.45
C ALA A 350 4.99 13.95 -3.76
N TYR A 351 4.75 13.01 -2.83
CA TYR A 351 3.70 12.01 -2.98
C TYR A 351 2.31 12.63 -2.94
N ASN A 352 2.04 13.61 -2.09
CA ASN A 352 0.76 14.31 -2.07
C ASN A 352 0.41 14.92 -3.44
N THR A 353 1.38 15.59 -4.07
CA THR A 353 1.23 16.18 -5.40
C THR A 353 1.02 15.09 -6.47
N ALA A 354 1.80 14.01 -6.42
CA ALA A 354 1.65 12.91 -7.37
C ALA A 354 0.31 12.17 -7.21
N TYR A 355 -0.13 11.97 -5.97
CA TYR A 355 -1.38 11.32 -5.63
C TYR A 355 -2.58 12.13 -6.12
N GLU A 356 -2.59 13.45 -5.91
CA GLU A 356 -3.66 14.33 -6.38
C GLU A 356 -3.75 14.41 -7.91
N ARG A 357 -2.64 14.19 -8.63
CA ARG A 357 -2.70 14.05 -10.10
C ARG A 357 -3.39 12.75 -10.52
N ALA A 358 -3.09 11.63 -9.86
CA ALA A 358 -3.69 10.34 -10.17
C ALA A 358 -5.16 10.22 -9.69
N TYR A 359 -5.45 10.86 -8.55
CA TYR A 359 -6.74 10.84 -7.83
C TYR A 359 -7.16 12.26 -7.41
N PRO A 360 -7.70 13.07 -8.33
CA PRO A 360 -8.06 14.46 -8.03
C PRO A 360 -9.05 14.63 -6.88
N GLY A 361 -8.70 15.50 -5.94
CA GLY A 361 -9.49 15.88 -4.76
C GLY A 361 -9.51 14.84 -3.63
N ALA A 362 -8.75 13.75 -3.74
CA ALA A 362 -8.75 12.67 -2.77
C ALA A 362 -8.23 13.12 -1.39
N LEU A 363 -7.13 13.84 -1.34
CA LEU A 363 -6.54 14.38 -0.12
C LEU A 363 -7.39 15.53 0.44
N GLY A 364 -8.03 16.30 -0.44
CA GLY A 364 -9.04 17.29 -0.04
C GLY A 364 -10.19 16.66 0.74
N ARG A 365 -10.67 15.48 0.33
CA ARG A 365 -11.69 14.71 1.07
C ARG A 365 -11.19 14.14 2.39
N LEU A 366 -9.88 13.92 2.54
CA LEU A 366 -9.24 13.59 3.82
C LEU A 366 -9.01 14.82 4.72
N GLY A 367 -9.32 16.03 4.24
CA GLY A 367 -9.16 17.27 5.03
C GLY A 367 -7.84 18.02 4.78
N VAL A 368 -7.02 17.58 3.82
CA VAL A 368 -5.80 18.31 3.44
C VAL A 368 -6.18 19.52 2.58
N PRO A 369 -5.90 20.76 3.00
CA PRO A 369 -6.29 21.93 2.24
C PRO A 369 -5.36 22.13 1.02
N PRO A 370 -5.84 22.75 -0.08
CA PRO A 370 -5.04 22.94 -1.30
C PRO A 370 -3.69 23.65 -1.08
N HIS A 371 -3.62 24.60 -0.15
CA HIS A 371 -2.38 25.33 0.14
C HIS A 371 -1.31 24.44 0.81
N ALA A 372 -1.69 23.36 1.51
CA ALA A 372 -0.73 22.45 2.11
C ALA A 372 -0.08 21.49 1.08
N LEU A 373 -0.62 21.45 -0.14
CA LEU A 373 -0.17 20.57 -1.22
C LEU A 373 0.85 21.26 -2.15
N THR A 374 1.18 22.53 -1.94
CA THR A 374 2.02 23.29 -2.87
C THR A 374 3.48 22.85 -2.85
N ASP A 375 4.04 22.65 -1.65
CA ASP A 375 5.42 22.24 -1.43
C ASP A 375 5.64 21.71 0.00
N ALA A 376 6.87 21.26 0.27
CA ALA A 376 7.26 20.70 1.57
C ALA A 376 7.15 21.71 2.73
N THR A 377 7.41 23.00 2.49
CA THR A 377 7.35 24.04 3.52
C THR A 377 5.91 24.35 3.87
N ALA A 378 5.03 24.45 2.87
CA ALA A 378 3.61 24.66 3.10
C ALA A 378 2.95 23.45 3.80
N TRP A 379 3.33 22.23 3.41
CA TRP A 379 2.93 21.01 4.10
C TRP A 379 3.33 21.04 5.57
N GLU A 380 4.60 21.31 5.87
CA GLU A 380 5.12 21.35 7.23
C GLU A 380 4.46 22.46 8.06
N ALA A 381 4.33 23.67 7.52
CA ALA A 381 3.72 24.79 8.22
C ALA A 381 2.25 24.52 8.59
N TRP A 382 1.50 23.91 7.69
CA TRP A 382 0.12 23.50 7.96
C TRP A 382 0.06 22.38 9.02
N LEU A 383 0.90 21.35 8.88
CA LEU A 383 0.91 20.20 9.78
C LEU A 383 1.23 20.59 11.22
N LEU A 384 2.14 21.56 11.41
CA LEU A 384 2.55 22.05 12.72
C LEU A 384 1.65 23.16 13.27
N THR A 385 0.66 23.62 12.51
CA THR A 385 -0.37 24.54 13.01
C THR A 385 -1.35 23.74 13.87
N PRO A 386 -1.68 24.20 15.10
CA PRO A 386 -2.67 23.53 15.93
C PRO A 386 -3.98 23.36 15.17
N ALA A 387 -4.44 22.11 15.01
CA ALA A 387 -5.75 21.86 14.45
C ALA A 387 -6.80 22.56 15.33
N ALA A 388 -7.73 23.31 14.71
CA ALA A 388 -8.87 23.84 15.44
C ALA A 388 -9.61 22.63 16.04
N GLN A 389 -9.57 22.50 17.38
CA GLN A 389 -10.00 21.31 18.12
C GLN A 389 -11.30 20.72 17.54
N ALA A 390 -11.16 19.71 16.68
CA ALA A 390 -12.27 18.82 16.37
C ALA A 390 -12.44 17.97 17.63
N ALA A 391 -13.64 18.00 18.22
CA ALA A 391 -13.94 17.20 19.40
C ALA A 391 -13.49 15.75 19.15
N PRO A 392 -12.74 15.13 20.08
CA PRO A 392 -12.24 13.78 19.87
C PRO A 392 -13.43 12.86 19.57
N PRO A 393 -13.36 11.98 18.55
CA PRO A 393 -14.44 11.05 18.28
C PRO A 393 -14.67 10.19 19.53
N ALA A 394 -15.82 10.38 20.17
CA ALA A 394 -16.19 9.78 21.46
C ALA A 394 -16.40 8.24 21.42
N ARG A 395 -15.75 7.52 20.51
CA ARG A 395 -16.01 6.10 20.21
C ARG A 395 -14.99 5.12 20.78
N GLY A 396 -13.77 5.55 21.12
CA GLY A 396 -12.71 4.66 21.63
C GLY A 396 -12.97 4.13 23.05
N LEU A 397 -13.25 5.03 24.00
CA LEU A 397 -13.40 4.66 25.41
C LEU A 397 -14.63 3.78 25.66
N ARG A 398 -15.74 4.02 24.95
CA ARG A 398 -16.99 3.28 25.11
C ARG A 398 -16.90 1.85 24.56
N ARG A 399 -16.05 1.59 23.57
CA ARG A 399 -15.77 0.23 23.04
C ARG A 399 -14.81 -0.54 23.94
N LEU A 400 -13.77 0.10 24.46
CA LEU A 400 -12.87 -0.52 25.46
C LEU A 400 -13.63 -0.94 26.73
N LEU A 401 -14.57 -0.12 27.19
CA LEU A 401 -15.43 -0.45 28.34
C LEU A 401 -16.48 -1.55 28.04
N ASN A 402 -16.80 -1.80 26.76
CA ASN A 402 -17.72 -2.87 26.34
C ASN A 402 -17.01 -4.20 26.03
N LEU A 403 -15.69 -4.20 25.88
CA LEU A 403 -14.86 -5.40 25.69
C LEU A 403 -14.38 -6.02 27.01
N LEU A 404 -14.62 -5.35 28.14
CA LEU A 404 -14.49 -5.95 29.47
C LEU A 404 -15.72 -6.85 29.71
N PRO A 405 -15.55 -8.14 30.04
CA PRO A 405 -16.67 -9.00 30.41
C PRO A 405 -17.41 -8.38 31.60
N ARG A 406 -18.73 -8.20 31.47
CA ARG A 406 -19.61 -7.99 32.65
C ARG A 406 -19.77 -9.31 33.37
N ALA A 407 -18.71 -9.80 34.01
CA ALA A 407 -18.83 -10.84 35.02
C ALA A 407 -19.26 -10.19 36.33
N GLY A 408 -20.40 -10.65 36.88
CA GLY A 408 -20.74 -10.42 38.28
C GLY A 408 -21.73 -9.30 38.60
N ARG A 409 -22.96 -9.38 38.09
CA ARG A 409 -24.16 -8.96 38.85
C ARG A 409 -25.36 -9.82 38.47
N ASP A 410 -25.46 -10.98 39.10
CA ASP A 410 -26.74 -11.60 39.46
C ASP A 410 -26.55 -12.42 40.73
N ALA A 411 -26.71 -11.74 41.86
CA ALA A 411 -26.98 -12.37 43.14
C ALA A 411 -28.12 -11.59 43.79
N THR A 412 -29.36 -11.91 43.41
CA THR A 412 -30.51 -11.68 44.27
C THR A 412 -30.57 -12.84 45.28
N PRO A 413 -30.52 -12.58 46.59
CA PRO A 413 -30.93 -13.58 47.56
C PRO A 413 -32.47 -13.62 47.57
N ARG A 414 -33.05 -14.80 47.36
CA ARG A 414 -34.44 -15.06 47.76
C ARG A 414 -34.44 -15.64 49.17
N PRO A 415 -35.46 -15.30 49.98
CA PRO A 415 -35.56 -15.64 51.40
C PRO A 415 -35.68 -17.13 51.67
#